data_AF-A0A967TCU0-F1
#
_entry.id   AF-A0A967TCU0-F1
#
_cell.length_a   1.000
_cell.length_b   1.000
_cell.length_c   1.000
_cell.angle_alpha   90.00
_cell.angle_beta   90.00
_cell.angle_gamma   90.00
#
_symmetry.space_group_name_H-M   'P 1'
#
loop_
_entity.id
_entity.type
_entity.pdbx_description
1 polymer ?
#
loop_
_entity_poly.entity_id
_entity_poly.type
_entity_poly.pdbx_seq_one_letter_code
_entity_poly.pdbx_strand_id
1 'polypeptide(L)'
;NDLDATVSPESVWYADTDGDGFGDPATSQTTCNAPGGHVPDGTDCDDTSSVTFPGAAPNDSAAACMKDADGDDWGDDTPPAGVTPGSDCNDVNAQIHQRAMWFEDADGDGFGNPQANLLICTPPEGYVLDDTDCDDSAGSAADTFPGAAPNDDAAACMKDVDGDDYGDDTPPAGVTAGTDCDDTDPEANAETMWYRDQDQDGFGDPGESQLSCSQPAGNWV
;
A
#
# COMPACT_ATOMS: atom_id res chain seq x y z
N ASN A 1 -3.63 -41.81 49.84
CA ASN A 1 -4.10 -40.63 50.58
C ASN A 1 -4.51 -39.64 49.52
N ASP A 2 -5.75 -39.77 49.07
CA ASP A 2 -6.37 -38.90 48.08
C ASP A 2 -6.95 -37.71 48.85
N LEU A 3 -6.33 -36.54 48.68
CA LEU A 3 -6.72 -35.28 49.32
C LEU A 3 -6.88 -34.15 48.28
N ASP A 4 -6.96 -34.49 46.99
CA ASP A 4 -7.17 -33.52 45.92
C ASP A 4 -8.22 -34.03 44.93
N ALA A 5 -9.46 -33.55 45.10
CA ALA A 5 -10.61 -33.94 44.30
C ALA A 5 -10.52 -33.48 42.82
N THR A 6 -9.45 -32.80 42.42
CA THR A 6 -9.22 -32.37 41.03
C THR A 6 -8.37 -33.36 40.22
N VAL A 7 -7.81 -34.39 40.86
CA VAL A 7 -6.88 -35.33 40.23
C VAL A 7 -7.50 -36.72 40.14
N SER A 8 -7.85 -37.15 38.92
CA SER A 8 -8.40 -38.49 38.66
C SER A 8 -7.29 -39.47 38.26
N PRO A 9 -7.26 -40.71 38.78
CA PRO A 9 -6.33 -41.74 38.29
C PRO A 9 -6.58 -42.16 36.82
N GLU A 10 -7.67 -41.67 36.22
CA GLU A 10 -8.05 -41.90 34.81
C GLU A 10 -7.80 -40.67 33.92
N SER A 11 -7.09 -39.63 34.41
CA SER A 11 -6.74 -38.47 33.60
C SER A 11 -5.84 -38.85 32.41
N VAL A 12 -6.20 -38.36 31.22
CA VAL A 12 -5.42 -38.49 29.99
C VAL A 12 -4.57 -37.23 29.81
N TRP A 13 -3.29 -37.41 29.52
CA TRP A 13 -2.33 -36.36 29.25
C TRP A 13 -1.72 -36.58 27.86
N TYR A 14 -1.60 -35.52 27.08
CA TYR A 14 -1.12 -35.53 25.69
C TYR A 14 0.26 -34.90 25.64
N ALA A 15 1.18 -35.48 24.87
CA ALA A 15 2.52 -34.90 24.69
C ALA A 15 2.40 -33.51 24.06
N ASP A 16 3.12 -32.54 24.60
CA ASP A 16 3.20 -31.16 24.12
C ASP A 16 4.68 -30.92 23.78
N THR A 17 5.03 -31.25 22.54
CA THR A 17 6.42 -31.33 22.08
C THR A 17 6.97 -29.96 21.71
N ASP A 18 6.13 -29.06 21.19
CA ASP A 18 6.52 -27.72 20.75
C ASP A 18 6.28 -26.63 21.81
N GLY A 19 5.50 -26.91 22.85
CA GLY A 19 5.34 -26.08 24.04
C GLY A 19 4.28 -24.99 23.92
N ASP A 20 3.31 -25.10 23.02
CA ASP A 20 2.21 -24.12 22.90
C ASP A 20 1.06 -24.31 23.90
N GLY A 21 1.06 -25.44 24.62
CA GLY A 21 0.07 -25.78 25.64
C GLY A 21 -1.10 -26.63 25.14
N PHE A 22 -1.10 -27.00 23.87
CA PHE A 22 -1.93 -28.05 23.27
C PHE A 22 -1.05 -29.28 23.07
N GLY A 23 -1.64 -30.48 23.15
CA GLY A 23 -0.89 -31.71 23.01
C GLY A 23 -1.43 -32.62 21.92
N ASP A 24 -0.54 -33.45 21.38
CA ASP A 24 -0.83 -34.39 20.29
C ASP A 24 -1.90 -35.42 20.70
N PRO A 25 -3.11 -35.42 20.08
CA PRO A 25 -4.13 -36.43 20.31
C PRO A 25 -3.67 -37.87 20.01
N ALA A 26 -2.68 -38.06 19.14
CA ALA A 26 -2.11 -39.35 18.80
C ALA A 26 -1.10 -39.88 19.83
N THR A 27 -0.54 -38.99 20.67
CA THR A 27 0.49 -39.33 21.66
C THR A 27 0.02 -39.00 23.07
N SER A 28 -0.64 -39.95 23.74
CA SER A 28 -1.20 -39.76 25.08
C SER A 28 -0.84 -40.84 26.10
N GLN A 29 -0.94 -40.49 27.38
CA GLN A 29 -0.71 -41.36 28.52
C GLN A 29 -1.79 -41.16 29.59
N THR A 30 -2.27 -42.24 30.19
CA THR A 30 -3.21 -42.18 31.33
C THR A 30 -2.45 -42.31 32.65
N THR A 31 -2.41 -41.23 33.43
CA THR A 31 -1.72 -41.21 34.72
C THR A 31 -2.41 -40.25 35.69
N CYS A 32 -2.17 -40.44 36.99
CA CYS A 32 -2.75 -39.59 38.04
C CYS A 32 -2.22 -38.14 37.92
N ASN A 33 -0.91 -37.94 37.76
CA ASN A 33 -0.30 -36.62 37.67
C ASN A 33 0.32 -36.41 36.28
N ALA A 34 0.27 -35.18 35.76
CA ALA A 34 0.88 -34.80 34.48
C ALA A 34 2.34 -35.28 34.38
N PRO A 35 2.68 -36.13 33.40
CA PRO A 35 4.06 -36.36 33.02
C PRO A 35 4.71 -35.05 32.55
N GLY A 36 6.04 -34.94 32.63
CA GLY A 36 6.73 -33.77 32.09
C GLY A 36 6.53 -33.66 30.57
N GLY A 37 6.27 -32.44 30.08
CA GLY A 37 6.00 -32.17 28.66
C GLY A 37 4.68 -32.77 28.18
N HIS A 38 3.69 -32.91 29.05
CA HIS A 38 2.33 -33.29 28.65
C HIS A 38 1.29 -32.33 29.23
N VAL A 39 0.23 -32.08 28.48
CA VAL A 39 -0.87 -31.18 28.80
C VAL A 39 -2.22 -31.92 28.77
N PRO A 40 -3.26 -31.41 29.44
CA PRO A 40 -4.57 -32.09 29.46
C PRO A 40 -5.40 -31.81 28.21
N ASP A 41 -5.05 -30.78 27.44
CA ASP A 41 -5.69 -30.43 26.17
C ASP A 41 -5.05 -31.23 25.05
N GLY A 42 -5.78 -32.15 24.43
CA GLY A 42 -5.30 -33.02 23.36
C GLY A 42 -5.75 -32.58 21.98
N THR A 43 -5.92 -31.27 21.76
CA THR A 43 -6.52 -30.75 20.52
C THR A 43 -5.51 -30.22 19.50
N ASP A 44 -4.21 -30.37 19.78
CA ASP A 44 -3.17 -29.94 18.86
C ASP A 44 -3.28 -30.65 17.51
N CYS A 45 -3.15 -29.86 16.45
CA CYS A 45 -3.19 -30.35 15.09
C CYS A 45 -1.81 -30.45 14.43
N ASP A 46 -0.78 -29.82 15.00
CA ASP A 46 0.61 -29.95 14.59
C ASP A 46 1.56 -29.73 15.78
N ASP A 47 1.76 -30.80 16.58
CA ASP A 47 2.68 -30.89 17.77
C ASP A 47 4.17 -30.73 17.42
N THR A 48 4.48 -30.16 16.25
CA THR A 48 5.83 -29.76 15.85
C THR A 48 5.95 -28.26 15.64
N SER A 49 4.88 -27.50 15.79
CA SER A 49 4.75 -26.09 15.47
C SER A 49 3.98 -25.34 16.55
N SER A 50 4.71 -24.64 17.42
CA SER A 50 4.14 -23.88 18.56
C SER A 50 3.29 -22.65 18.17
N VAL A 51 3.00 -22.50 16.88
CA VAL A 51 2.19 -21.45 16.27
C VAL A 51 1.05 -22.05 15.47
N THR A 52 0.73 -23.34 15.64
CA THR A 52 -0.25 -24.08 14.84
C THR A 52 -1.16 -24.92 15.73
N PHE A 53 -2.15 -24.26 16.32
CA PHE A 53 -3.07 -24.88 17.27
C PHE A 53 -4.49 -24.32 17.12
N PRO A 54 -5.51 -24.98 17.70
CA PRO A 54 -6.85 -24.42 17.75
C PRO A 54 -6.89 -23.05 18.43
N GLY A 55 -7.22 -22.01 17.66
CA GLY A 55 -7.30 -20.64 18.15
C GLY A 55 -5.99 -19.85 18.05
N ALA A 56 -4.98 -20.33 17.32
CA ALA A 56 -3.77 -19.57 17.01
C ALA A 56 -4.08 -18.24 16.29
N ALA A 57 -5.09 -18.22 15.43
CA ALA A 57 -5.52 -17.04 14.68
C ALA A 57 -6.96 -16.61 15.05
N PRO A 58 -7.17 -15.91 16.19
CA PRO A 58 -8.49 -15.60 16.69
C PRO A 58 -9.26 -14.56 15.84
N ASN A 59 -8.59 -13.78 14.98
CA ASN A 59 -9.26 -12.85 14.06
C ASN A 59 -9.99 -13.58 12.92
N ASP A 60 -9.52 -14.77 12.54
CA ASP A 60 -10.20 -15.66 11.59
C ASP A 60 -11.16 -16.63 12.31
N SER A 61 -10.65 -17.39 13.29
CA SER A 61 -11.44 -18.36 14.03
C SER A 61 -10.80 -18.75 15.35
N ALA A 62 -11.50 -18.46 16.45
CA ALA A 62 -11.06 -18.80 17.81
C ALA A 62 -11.05 -20.31 18.15
N ALA A 63 -11.39 -21.20 17.21
CA ALA A 63 -11.48 -22.64 17.48
C ALA A 63 -10.97 -23.53 16.35
N ALA A 64 -10.64 -22.96 15.19
CA ALA A 64 -10.06 -23.75 14.11
C ALA A 64 -8.58 -23.97 14.39
N CYS A 65 -8.08 -25.15 14.06
CA CYS A 65 -6.65 -25.36 13.91
C CYS A 65 -6.17 -24.48 12.76
N MET A 66 -5.42 -23.43 13.09
CA MET A 66 -4.86 -22.46 12.14
C MET A 66 -3.39 -22.27 12.50
N LYS A 67 -2.63 -21.69 11.59
CA LYS A 67 -1.24 -21.29 11.82
C LYS A 67 -1.17 -19.76 11.82
N ASP A 68 -0.49 -19.18 12.79
CA ASP A 68 -0.21 -17.74 12.88
C ASP A 68 1.31 -17.57 12.91
N ALA A 69 1.92 -17.48 11.72
CA ALA A 69 3.37 -17.52 11.58
C ALA A 69 4.10 -16.27 12.10
N ASP A 70 3.46 -15.11 12.04
CA ASP A 70 4.08 -13.82 12.37
C ASP A 70 3.51 -13.15 13.62
N GLY A 71 2.47 -13.74 14.22
CA GLY A 71 1.93 -13.37 15.52
C GLY A 71 0.97 -12.19 15.47
N ASP A 72 0.22 -12.05 14.38
CA ASP A 72 -0.71 -10.94 14.16
C ASP A 72 -2.19 -11.28 14.39
N ASP A 73 -2.43 -12.50 14.91
CA ASP A 73 -3.73 -13.09 15.21
C ASP A 73 -4.58 -13.45 13.96
N TRP A 74 -4.03 -13.34 12.75
CA TRP A 74 -4.62 -13.83 11.50
C TRP A 74 -3.94 -15.13 11.04
N GLY A 75 -4.69 -15.98 10.35
CA GLY A 75 -4.20 -17.30 9.98
C GLY A 75 -3.57 -17.29 8.59
N ASP A 76 -2.43 -17.96 8.41
CA ASP A 76 -1.76 -18.11 7.12
C ASP A 76 -2.77 -18.50 6.01
N ASP A 77 -2.71 -17.85 4.85
CA ASP A 77 -3.61 -18.15 3.72
C ASP A 77 -3.28 -19.47 3.01
N THR A 78 -2.04 -19.95 3.18
CA THR A 78 -1.50 -21.13 2.52
C THR A 78 -0.76 -22.06 3.50
N PRO A 79 -1.40 -22.50 4.60
CA PRO A 79 -0.74 -23.30 5.61
C PRO A 79 -0.51 -24.74 5.12
N PRO A 80 0.30 -25.54 5.85
CA PRO A 80 0.50 -26.95 5.56
C PRO A 80 -0.81 -27.77 5.52
N ALA A 81 -0.79 -28.88 4.79
CA ALA A 81 -1.96 -29.75 4.68
C ALA A 81 -2.37 -30.31 6.06
N GLY A 82 -3.64 -30.15 6.42
CA GLY A 82 -4.17 -30.53 7.74
C GLY A 82 -4.49 -29.33 8.64
N VAL A 83 -3.97 -28.16 8.32
CA VAL A 83 -4.26 -26.89 8.98
C VAL A 83 -5.33 -26.12 8.20
N THR A 84 -6.21 -25.41 8.90
CA THR A 84 -7.27 -24.59 8.26
C THR A 84 -6.63 -23.32 7.68
N PRO A 85 -6.79 -23.03 6.38
CA PRO A 85 -6.37 -21.75 5.81
C PRO A 85 -7.10 -20.57 6.45
N GLY A 86 -6.36 -19.51 6.81
CA GLY A 86 -6.91 -18.25 7.30
C GLY A 86 -6.91 -17.18 6.22
N SER A 87 -6.88 -15.91 6.63
CA SER A 87 -6.90 -14.76 5.72
C SER A 87 -5.65 -13.88 5.72
N ASP A 88 -4.66 -14.16 6.58
CA ASP A 88 -3.35 -13.52 6.50
C ASP A 88 -2.68 -13.91 5.19
N CYS A 89 -2.34 -12.92 4.40
CA CYS A 89 -1.76 -13.14 3.09
C CYS A 89 -0.25 -12.86 3.07
N ASN A 90 0.33 -12.47 4.20
CA ASN A 90 1.76 -12.25 4.37
C ASN A 90 2.25 -12.76 5.74
N ASP A 91 2.41 -14.08 5.82
CA ASP A 91 2.89 -14.87 6.97
C ASP A 91 4.31 -14.52 7.52
N VAL A 92 4.91 -13.41 7.09
CA VAL A 92 6.20 -12.91 7.60
C VAL A 92 6.14 -11.47 8.10
N ASN A 93 5.03 -10.76 7.91
CA ASN A 93 4.90 -9.36 8.30
C ASN A 93 3.53 -9.09 8.92
N ALA A 94 3.51 -9.11 10.25
CA ALA A 94 2.36 -8.91 11.14
C ALA A 94 1.60 -7.58 11.00
N GLN A 95 1.98 -6.74 10.03
CA GLN A 95 1.27 -5.51 9.69
C GLN A 95 0.48 -5.63 8.37
N ILE A 96 0.57 -6.77 7.68
CA ILE A 96 0.04 -6.96 6.32
C ILE A 96 -0.78 -8.25 6.24
N HIS A 97 -1.99 -8.24 6.80
CA HIS A 97 -2.90 -9.39 6.76
C HIS A 97 -3.97 -9.33 5.65
N GLN A 98 -4.00 -8.26 4.84
CA GLN A 98 -5.00 -8.08 3.79
C GLN A 98 -4.37 -7.77 2.44
N ARG A 99 -4.99 -8.29 1.38
CA ARG A 99 -4.66 -7.92 0.00
C ARG A 99 -5.20 -6.51 -0.28
N ALA A 100 -4.38 -5.70 -0.93
CA ALA A 100 -4.78 -4.41 -1.47
C ALA A 100 -4.75 -4.44 -3.00
N MET A 101 -5.52 -3.54 -3.61
CA MET A 101 -5.37 -3.23 -5.02
C MET A 101 -4.13 -2.37 -5.17
N TRP A 102 -3.26 -2.76 -6.09
CA TRP A 102 -2.06 -2.05 -6.48
C TRP A 102 -2.14 -1.76 -7.97
N PHE A 103 -1.80 -0.55 -8.36
CA PHE A 103 -1.93 -0.04 -9.72
C PHE A 103 -0.53 0.19 -10.30
N GLU A 104 -0.29 -0.27 -11.52
CA GLU A 104 0.99 -0.05 -12.21
C GLU A 104 1.23 1.45 -12.33
N ASP A 105 2.42 1.88 -11.94
CA ASP A 105 2.94 3.25 -12.02
C ASP A 105 4.14 3.18 -12.98
N ALA A 106 3.82 3.29 -14.26
CA ALA A 106 4.73 2.98 -15.37
C ALA A 106 5.71 4.12 -15.65
N ASP A 107 5.36 5.36 -15.30
CA ASP A 107 6.19 6.54 -15.49
C ASP A 107 6.86 7.04 -14.20
N GLY A 108 6.40 6.60 -13.02
CA GLY A 108 7.04 6.79 -11.73
C GLY A 108 6.64 8.06 -10.99
N ASP A 109 5.48 8.63 -11.29
CA ASP A 109 4.98 9.87 -10.66
C ASP A 109 4.24 9.65 -9.32
N GLY A 110 3.91 8.39 -9.02
CA GLY A 110 3.20 8.00 -7.80
C GLY A 110 1.69 7.83 -7.95
N PHE A 111 1.15 8.06 -9.14
CA PHE A 111 -0.21 7.75 -9.55
C PHE A 111 -0.19 6.49 -10.42
N GLY A 112 -1.20 5.64 -10.27
CA GLY A 112 -1.22 4.37 -10.99
C GLY A 112 -2.42 4.25 -11.92
N ASN A 113 -2.29 3.35 -12.89
CA ASN A 113 -3.32 3.10 -13.88
C ASN A 113 -4.47 2.22 -13.36
N PRO A 114 -5.71 2.73 -13.34
CA PRO A 114 -6.87 1.99 -12.83
C PRO A 114 -7.20 0.73 -13.64
N GLN A 115 -6.73 0.61 -14.88
CA GLN A 115 -6.91 -0.58 -15.73
C GLN A 115 -5.77 -1.61 -15.63
N ALA A 116 -4.61 -1.23 -15.09
CA ALA A 116 -3.46 -2.11 -14.90
C ALA A 116 -3.25 -2.39 -13.40
N ASN A 117 -4.03 -3.31 -12.85
CA ASN A 117 -4.08 -3.54 -11.40
C ASN A 117 -3.86 -5.00 -10.98
N LEU A 118 -3.37 -5.17 -9.75
CA LEU A 118 -3.14 -6.45 -9.08
C LEU A 118 -3.78 -6.43 -7.68
N LEU A 119 -4.41 -7.54 -7.28
CA LEU A 119 -4.90 -7.74 -5.92
C LEU A 119 -3.93 -8.65 -5.15
N ILE A 120 -2.97 -8.07 -4.44
CA ILE A 120 -1.90 -8.78 -3.73
C ILE A 120 -1.55 -8.11 -2.39
N CYS A 121 -0.73 -8.76 -1.56
CA CYS A 121 -0.44 -8.33 -0.19
C CYS A 121 0.57 -7.20 -0.12
N THR A 122 1.67 -7.36 -0.84
CA THR A 122 2.76 -6.39 -0.93
C THR A 122 2.91 -5.95 -2.38
N PRO A 123 3.11 -4.65 -2.65
CA PRO A 123 3.26 -4.16 -4.00
C PRO A 123 4.53 -4.72 -4.64
N PRO A 124 4.52 -5.04 -5.94
CA PRO A 124 5.74 -5.16 -6.71
C PRO A 124 6.38 -3.78 -6.89
N GLU A 125 7.64 -3.73 -7.33
CA GLU A 125 8.26 -2.47 -7.78
C GLU A 125 7.47 -1.88 -8.96
N GLY A 126 7.27 -0.56 -8.96
CA GLY A 126 6.48 0.14 -9.99
C GLY A 126 4.96 -0.02 -9.83
N TYR A 127 4.47 -0.24 -8.61
CA TYR A 127 3.04 -0.21 -8.30
C TYR A 127 2.75 0.67 -7.09
N VAL A 128 1.64 1.41 -7.14
CA VAL A 128 1.18 2.34 -6.11
C VAL A 128 -0.26 2.07 -5.70
N LEU A 129 -0.72 2.68 -4.60
CA LEU A 129 -2.10 2.56 -4.13
C LEU A 129 -3.06 3.51 -4.84
N ASP A 130 -2.54 4.62 -5.34
CA ASP A 130 -3.34 5.62 -6.03
C ASP A 130 -3.66 5.12 -7.45
N ASP A 131 -4.92 5.25 -7.87
CA ASP A 131 -5.42 4.77 -9.16
C ASP A 131 -5.90 5.90 -10.07
N THR A 132 -5.47 7.12 -9.79
CA THR A 132 -6.00 8.32 -10.43
C THR A 132 -5.19 8.83 -11.60
N ASP A 133 -4.17 8.09 -12.03
CA ASP A 133 -3.35 8.47 -13.18
C ASP A 133 -4.20 8.57 -14.45
N CYS A 134 -4.03 9.68 -15.17
CA CYS A 134 -4.72 9.96 -16.40
C CYS A 134 -3.88 9.72 -17.67
N ASP A 135 -2.56 9.56 -17.56
CA ASP A 135 -1.67 9.11 -18.63
C ASP A 135 -0.49 8.28 -18.06
N ASP A 136 -0.74 7.05 -17.63
CA ASP A 136 0.28 6.11 -17.13
C ASP A 136 1.19 5.53 -18.23
N SER A 137 1.54 6.31 -19.25
CA SER A 137 2.44 5.86 -20.30
C SER A 137 3.89 6.22 -19.96
N ALA A 138 4.72 5.21 -19.73
CA ALA A 138 6.13 5.39 -19.41
C ALA A 138 6.83 6.47 -20.25
N GLY A 139 7.55 7.39 -19.61
CA GLY A 139 8.28 8.47 -20.27
C GLY A 139 7.94 9.85 -19.72
N SER A 140 7.60 10.79 -20.60
CA SER A 140 7.26 12.18 -20.25
C SER A 140 5.83 12.35 -19.72
N ALA A 141 5.16 11.26 -19.35
CA ALA A 141 3.83 11.31 -18.80
C ALA A 141 3.83 11.46 -17.27
N ALA A 142 4.99 11.29 -16.61
CA ALA A 142 5.17 11.49 -15.18
C ALA A 142 4.85 12.92 -14.69
N ASP A 143 4.68 13.85 -15.63
CA ASP A 143 4.28 15.23 -15.40
C ASP A 143 2.75 15.41 -15.57
N THR A 144 1.98 14.33 -15.78
CA THR A 144 0.57 14.32 -16.23
C THR A 144 -0.34 13.54 -15.27
N PHE A 145 -0.77 14.19 -14.20
CA PHE A 145 -1.61 13.58 -13.18
C PHE A 145 -2.62 14.59 -12.60
N PRO A 146 -3.65 14.13 -11.87
CA PRO A 146 -4.54 15.03 -11.16
C PRO A 146 -3.80 15.92 -10.16
N GLY A 147 -3.84 17.23 -10.40
CA GLY A 147 -3.17 18.21 -9.54
C GLY A 147 -1.71 18.50 -9.90
N ALA A 148 -1.24 18.08 -11.08
CA ALA A 148 0.07 18.48 -11.62
C ALA A 148 0.21 20.01 -11.74
N ALA A 149 -0.87 20.71 -12.10
CA ALA A 149 -0.90 22.17 -12.28
C ALA A 149 -1.87 22.86 -11.30
N PRO A 150 -1.51 23.02 -10.02
CA PRO A 150 -2.42 23.56 -9.00
C PRO A 150 -2.74 25.05 -9.16
N ASN A 151 -1.97 25.82 -9.93
CA ASN A 151 -2.29 27.22 -10.24
C ASN A 151 -3.43 27.36 -11.26
N ASP A 152 -3.69 26.31 -12.05
CA ASP A 152 -4.84 26.22 -12.96
C ASP A 152 -6.03 25.52 -12.29
N ASP A 153 -5.91 24.22 -12.03
CA ASP A 153 -6.93 23.42 -11.33
C ASP A 153 -6.27 22.26 -10.58
N ALA A 154 -6.18 22.40 -9.26
CA ALA A 154 -5.56 21.44 -8.35
C ALA A 154 -6.21 20.05 -8.30
N ALA A 155 -7.33 19.81 -8.99
CA ALA A 155 -7.96 18.49 -9.07
C ALA A 155 -8.09 17.94 -10.50
N ALA A 156 -7.78 18.75 -11.52
CA ALA A 156 -7.87 18.31 -12.89
C ALA A 156 -6.64 17.49 -13.28
N CYS A 157 -6.85 16.50 -14.14
CA CYS A 157 -5.75 15.89 -14.89
C CYS A 157 -5.19 16.95 -15.83
N MET A 158 -3.98 17.41 -15.54
CA MET A 158 -3.23 18.42 -16.29
C MET A 158 -1.79 17.93 -16.45
N LYS A 159 -1.02 18.58 -17.31
CA LYS A 159 0.39 18.25 -17.56
C LYS A 159 1.25 19.46 -17.26
N ASP A 160 2.24 19.34 -16.39
CA ASP A 160 3.16 20.43 -15.99
C ASP A 160 4.61 20.00 -16.27
N VAL A 161 5.13 20.40 -17.44
CA VAL A 161 6.42 19.87 -17.94
C VAL A 161 7.63 20.55 -17.30
N ASP A 162 7.50 21.83 -16.95
CA ASP A 162 8.62 22.62 -16.47
C ASP A 162 8.56 22.88 -14.95
N GLY A 163 7.49 22.45 -14.30
CA GLY A 163 7.30 22.45 -12.85
C GLY A 163 6.94 23.82 -12.30
N ASP A 164 6.26 24.65 -13.09
CA ASP A 164 5.84 26.00 -12.70
C ASP A 164 4.43 26.06 -12.07
N ASP A 165 3.80 24.90 -11.89
CA ASP A 165 2.46 24.67 -11.36
C ASP A 165 1.32 25.13 -12.31
N TYR A 166 1.61 25.51 -13.56
CA TYR A 166 0.65 25.76 -14.64
C TYR A 166 0.65 24.61 -15.65
N GLY A 167 -0.51 24.36 -16.26
CA GLY A 167 -0.70 23.22 -17.16
C GLY A 167 -0.45 23.59 -18.61
N ASP A 168 0.20 22.71 -19.37
CA ASP A 168 0.39 22.78 -20.82
C ASP A 168 -0.91 23.25 -21.52
N ASP A 169 -0.83 24.31 -22.33
CA ASP A 169 -1.96 24.88 -23.06
C ASP A 169 -2.40 24.05 -24.29
N THR A 170 -1.56 23.09 -24.71
CA THR A 170 -1.77 22.18 -25.83
C THR A 170 -1.49 20.71 -25.49
N PRO A 171 -2.07 20.17 -24.40
CA PRO A 171 -1.67 18.87 -23.90
C PRO A 171 -2.23 17.73 -24.77
N PRO A 172 -1.76 16.49 -24.58
CA PRO A 172 -2.30 15.32 -25.24
C PRO A 172 -3.83 15.16 -25.06
N ALA A 173 -4.47 14.48 -26.01
CA ALA A 173 -5.91 14.27 -25.96
C ALA A 173 -6.31 13.43 -24.74
N GLY A 174 -7.17 13.97 -23.88
CA GLY A 174 -7.61 13.32 -22.64
C GLY A 174 -7.14 14.07 -21.39
N VAL A 175 -6.12 14.92 -21.53
CA VAL A 175 -5.60 15.82 -20.49
C VAL A 175 -6.30 17.19 -20.60
N THR A 176 -6.54 17.83 -19.46
CA THR A 176 -7.14 19.17 -19.40
C THR A 176 -6.08 20.19 -19.79
N ALA A 177 -6.38 21.05 -20.77
CA ALA A 177 -5.51 22.18 -21.11
C ALA A 177 -5.46 23.19 -19.97
N GLY A 178 -4.25 23.61 -19.61
CA GLY A 178 -3.99 24.64 -18.61
C GLY A 178 -3.66 25.99 -19.27
N THR A 179 -2.80 26.76 -18.62
CA THR A 179 -2.42 28.09 -19.05
C THR A 179 -0.90 28.36 -19.12
N ASP A 180 -0.07 27.32 -19.00
CA ASP A 180 1.35 27.35 -19.39
C ASP A 180 1.46 27.38 -20.91
N CYS A 181 2.25 28.31 -21.44
CA CYS A 181 2.39 28.52 -22.88
C CYS A 181 3.76 28.14 -23.45
N ASP A 182 4.72 27.81 -22.60
CA ASP A 182 6.02 27.28 -22.99
C ASP A 182 6.52 26.30 -21.94
N ASP A 183 6.15 25.02 -22.10
CA ASP A 183 6.60 23.82 -21.39
C ASP A 183 8.14 23.66 -21.22
N THR A 184 8.96 24.62 -21.67
CA THR A 184 10.41 24.63 -21.51
C THR A 184 10.93 25.82 -20.70
N ASP A 185 10.07 26.75 -20.28
CA ASP A 185 10.41 27.98 -19.57
C ASP A 185 9.42 28.29 -18.43
N PRO A 186 9.77 27.99 -17.16
CA PRO A 186 8.91 28.20 -15.99
C PRO A 186 8.49 29.65 -15.71
N GLU A 187 9.04 30.62 -16.45
CA GLU A 187 8.65 32.02 -16.36
C GLU A 187 7.57 32.42 -17.39
N ALA A 188 7.20 31.50 -18.30
CA ALA A 188 6.35 31.72 -19.46
C ALA A 188 4.96 31.05 -19.32
N ASN A 189 4.12 31.59 -18.44
CA ASN A 189 2.77 31.13 -18.16
C ASN A 189 1.74 32.28 -18.20
N ALA A 190 0.51 32.03 -17.74
CA ALA A 190 -0.54 33.05 -17.69
C ALA A 190 -0.21 34.27 -16.81
N GLU A 191 0.72 34.14 -15.86
CA GLU A 191 1.14 35.21 -14.95
C GLU A 191 2.40 35.95 -15.43
N THR A 192 2.93 35.63 -16.61
CA THR A 192 4.09 36.34 -17.18
C THR A 192 3.77 37.81 -17.42
N MET A 193 4.53 38.67 -16.73
CA MET A 193 4.36 40.12 -16.76
C MET A 193 5.35 40.75 -17.73
N TRP A 194 4.82 41.47 -18.71
CA TRP A 194 5.58 42.24 -19.68
C TRP A 194 5.54 43.72 -19.35
N TYR A 195 6.68 44.40 -19.48
CA TYR A 195 6.83 45.83 -19.21
C TYR A 195 7.23 46.57 -20.48
N ARG A 196 6.58 47.71 -20.75
CA ARG A 196 6.84 48.43 -22.00
C ARG A 196 8.20 49.13 -21.96
N ASP A 197 9.02 48.91 -22.98
CA ASP A 197 10.35 49.51 -23.16
C ASP A 197 10.30 50.61 -24.24
N GLN A 198 10.01 51.84 -23.83
CA GLN A 198 9.81 52.94 -24.79
C GLN A 198 11.12 53.43 -25.43
N ASP A 199 12.25 53.32 -24.72
CA ASP A 199 13.56 53.82 -25.13
C ASP A 199 14.53 52.73 -25.61
N GLN A 200 14.11 51.47 -25.61
CA GLN A 200 14.82 50.30 -26.14
C GLN A 200 16.17 50.06 -25.45
N ASP A 201 16.23 50.32 -24.14
CA ASP A 201 17.42 50.12 -23.33
C ASP A 201 17.46 48.74 -22.64
N GLY A 202 16.40 47.95 -22.80
CA GLY A 202 16.22 46.63 -22.21
C GLY A 202 15.57 46.64 -20.82
N PHE A 203 15.11 47.79 -20.33
CA PHE A 203 14.39 47.91 -19.07
C PHE A 203 12.99 48.47 -19.29
N GLY A 204 11.98 47.70 -18.90
CA GLY A 204 10.59 48.13 -19.05
C GLY A 204 10.10 49.00 -17.90
N ASP A 205 9.05 49.79 -18.16
CA ASP A 205 8.41 50.65 -17.16
C ASP A 205 7.41 49.86 -16.28
N PRO A 206 7.61 49.75 -14.96
CA PRO A 206 6.66 49.11 -14.04
C PRO A 206 5.25 49.72 -14.05
N GLY A 207 5.11 50.99 -14.46
CA GLY A 207 3.85 51.70 -14.61
C GLY A 207 3.08 51.36 -15.90
N GLU A 208 3.73 50.72 -16.87
CA GLU A 208 3.13 50.26 -18.14
C GLU A 208 3.40 48.76 -18.31
N SER A 209 2.62 47.93 -17.61
CA SER A 209 2.72 46.47 -17.61
C SER A 209 1.46 45.77 -18.10
N GLN A 210 1.60 44.55 -18.60
CA GLN A 210 0.48 43.65 -18.91
C GLN A 210 0.86 42.18 -18.76
N LEU A 211 -0.13 41.33 -18.48
CA LEU A 211 0.02 39.88 -18.49
C LEU A 211 -0.11 39.34 -19.91
N SER A 212 0.83 38.48 -20.33
CA SER A 212 0.72 37.74 -21.58
C SER A 212 1.67 36.56 -21.62
N CYS A 213 1.17 35.43 -22.12
CA CYS A 213 1.96 34.23 -22.44
C CYS A 213 3.17 34.50 -23.35
N SER A 214 3.04 35.41 -24.32
CA SER A 214 4.14 35.74 -25.22
C SER A 214 4.36 37.24 -25.29
N GLN A 215 5.59 37.63 -25.66
CA GLN A 215 5.95 39.05 -25.81
C GLN A 215 4.90 39.81 -26.61
N PRO A 216 4.19 40.77 -25.99
CA PRO A 216 3.15 41.52 -26.69
C PRO A 216 3.74 42.29 -27.86
N ALA A 217 2.93 42.55 -28.87
CA ALA A 217 3.36 43.34 -30.02
C ALA A 217 3.82 44.75 -29.58
N GLY A 218 5.07 45.10 -29.92
CA GLY A 218 5.68 46.38 -29.56
C GLY A 218 7.05 46.18 -28.91
N ASN A 219 7.53 47.21 -28.21
CA ASN A 219 8.71 47.10 -27.37
C ASN A 219 8.24 46.76 -25.95
N TRP A 220 8.27 45.49 -25.61
CA TRP A 220 7.99 44.99 -24.26
C TRP A 220 9.17 44.12 -23.84
N VAL A 221 9.53 44.12 -22.56
CA VAL A 221 10.60 43.31 -21.98
C VAL A 221 10.16 42.73 -20.65
#